data_AF-A0A9C9Z862-F1
#
_entry.id   AF-A0A9C9Z862-F1
#
_cell.length_a   1.000
_cell.length_b   1.000
_cell.length_c   1.000
_cell.angle_alpha   90.00
_cell.angle_beta   90.00
_cell.angle_gamma   90.00
#
_symmetry.space_group_name_H-M   'P 1'
#
loop_
_entity.id
_entity.type
_entity.pdbx_description
1 polymer ?
#
loop_
_entity_poly.entity_id
_entity_poly.type
_entity_poly.pdbx_seq_one_letter_code
_entity_poly.pdbx_strand_id
1 'polypeptide(L)'
;MKDRVCTSCYHVGKPIKQGAGSFFVDAMIWMTFISLSILSAIFVLMIIPVAWTLYHLWVYDKTTCPKCERIAMVSLNSRKGREALNGPKWVVSYKAPEAGKEEGEKQRRGDDHDGDSPKAV
;
A
#
# COMPACT_ATOMS: atom_id res chain seq x y z
N MET A 1 -11.72 23.58 -4.26
CA MET A 1 -11.28 22.41 -3.47
C MET A 1 -10.44 22.90 -2.31
N LYS A 2 -10.63 22.37 -1.10
CA LYS A 2 -9.84 22.71 0.09
C LYS A 2 -8.49 21.99 0.03
N ASP A 3 -7.45 22.60 0.59
CA ASP A 3 -6.12 22.00 0.66
C ASP A 3 -6.13 20.75 1.55
N ARG A 4 -5.33 19.77 1.14
CA ARG A 4 -5.14 18.49 1.82
C ARG A 4 -3.65 18.23 2.02
N VAL A 5 -3.31 17.44 3.02
CA VAL A 5 -1.94 17.00 3.29
C VAL A 5 -1.79 15.51 2.99
N CYS A 6 -0.71 15.14 2.31
CA CYS A 6 -0.39 13.74 2.08
C CYS A 6 0.25 13.12 3.33
N THR A 7 -0.29 12.02 3.84
CA THR A 7 0.28 11.32 5.01
C THR A 7 1.54 10.50 4.68
N SER A 8 1.86 10.30 3.41
CA SER A 8 3.07 9.55 2.98
C SER A 8 4.26 10.45 2.70
N CYS A 9 4.06 11.60 2.03
CA CYS A 9 5.16 12.50 1.64
C CYS A 9 5.05 13.90 2.25
N TYR A 10 4.05 14.14 3.10
CA TYR A 10 3.82 15.40 3.83
C TYR A 10 3.59 16.64 2.94
N HIS A 11 3.39 16.45 1.64
CA HIS A 11 3.07 17.53 0.72
C HIS A 11 1.66 18.08 0.97
N VAL A 12 1.57 19.42 1.07
CA VAL A 12 0.31 20.16 1.19
C VAL A 12 -0.06 20.75 -0.16
N GLY A 13 -1.28 20.49 -0.62
CA GLY A 13 -1.75 21.03 -1.89
C GLY A 13 -3.16 20.57 -2.25
N LYS A 14 -3.58 20.92 -3.46
CA LYS A 14 -4.86 20.49 -4.00
C LYS A 14 -4.75 19.04 -4.49
N PRO A 15 -5.66 18.15 -4.07
CA PRO A 15 -5.67 16.79 -4.58
C PRO A 15 -5.97 16.77 -6.09
N ILE A 16 -5.35 15.83 -6.81
CA ILE A 16 -5.71 15.54 -8.19
C ILE A 16 -6.71 14.38 -8.18
N LYS A 17 -7.73 14.45 -9.04
CA LYS A 17 -8.64 13.32 -9.27
C LYS A 17 -7.93 12.33 -10.19
N GLN A 18 -7.77 11.10 -9.72
CA GLN A 18 -7.20 9.99 -10.50
C GLN A 18 -8.24 9.49 -11.51
N GLY A 19 -8.66 10.35 -12.44
CA GLY A 19 -9.90 10.13 -13.20
C GLY A 19 -9.72 9.87 -14.69
N ALA A 20 -8.78 10.56 -15.35
CA ALA A 20 -8.75 10.57 -16.82
C ALA A 20 -8.31 9.23 -17.43
N GLY A 21 -7.28 8.59 -16.87
CA GLY A 21 -6.77 7.31 -17.40
C GLY A 21 -7.72 6.14 -17.16
N SER A 22 -8.42 6.12 -16.03
CA SER A 22 -9.34 5.03 -15.68
C SER A 22 -10.58 5.01 -16.58
N PHE A 23 -11.04 6.17 -17.04
CA PHE A 23 -12.23 6.28 -17.88
C PHE A 23 -12.04 5.62 -19.25
N PHE A 24 -10.87 5.82 -19.89
CA PHE A 24 -10.60 5.25 -21.22
C PHE A 24 -10.56 3.72 -21.19
N VAL A 25 -9.92 3.15 -20.17
CA VAL A 25 -9.87 1.69 -19.98
C VAL A 25 -11.26 1.11 -19.75
N ASP A 26 -12.08 1.76 -18.91
CA ASP A 26 -13.46 1.34 -18.66
C ASP A 26 -14.30 1.37 -19.96
N ALA A 27 -14.18 2.43 -20.76
CA ALA A 27 -14.85 2.52 -22.06
C ALA A 27 -14.46 1.38 -23.02
N MET A 28 -13.18 1.01 -23.07
CA MET A 28 -12.72 -0.12 -23.91
C MET A 28 -13.28 -1.47 -23.43
N ILE A 29 -13.34 -1.68 -22.11
CA ILE A 29 -13.96 -2.89 -21.53
C ILE A 29 -15.44 -2.95 -21.90
N TRP A 30 -16.19 -1.87 -21.73
CA TRP A 30 -17.60 -1.80 -22.08
C TRP A 30 -17.85 -2.11 -23.55
N MET A 31 -17.10 -1.49 -24.48
CA MET A 31 -17.23 -1.75 -25.92
C MET A 31 -16.99 -3.23 -26.25
N THR A 32 -15.99 -3.85 -25.64
CA THR A 32 -15.64 -5.25 -25.87
C THR A 32 -16.75 -6.19 -25.36
N PHE A 33 -17.21 -5.99 -24.13
CA PHE A 33 -18.23 -6.85 -23.52
C PHE A 33 -19.62 -6.66 -24.16
N ILE A 34 -19.99 -5.43 -24.53
CA ILE A 34 -21.24 -5.19 -25.28
C ILE A 34 -21.17 -5.90 -26.63
N SER A 35 -20.06 -5.78 -27.36
CA SER A 35 -19.88 -6.46 -28.64
C SER A 35 -19.99 -7.99 -28.49
N LEU A 36 -19.33 -8.57 -27.48
CA LEU A 36 -19.40 -10.01 -27.22
C LEU A 36 -20.79 -10.47 -26.78
N SER A 37 -21.48 -9.68 -25.96
CA SER A 37 -22.83 -10.00 -25.49
C SER A 37 -23.85 -10.01 -26.62
N ILE A 38 -23.78 -9.05 -27.55
CA ILE A 38 -24.63 -9.01 -28.75
C ILE A 38 -24.37 -10.23 -29.65
N LEU A 39 -23.10 -10.59 -29.87
CA LEU A 39 -22.74 -11.71 -30.75
C LEU A 39 -23.08 -13.09 -30.15
N SER A 40 -22.98 -13.25 -28.84
CA SER A 40 -23.18 -14.53 -28.17
C SER A 40 -24.60 -14.75 -27.62
N ALA A 41 -25.43 -13.71 -27.55
CA ALA A 41 -26.70 -13.68 -26.81
C ALA A 41 -26.58 -14.06 -25.31
N ILE A 42 -25.36 -14.06 -24.76
CA ILE A 42 -25.11 -14.35 -23.34
C ILE A 42 -25.01 -13.02 -22.58
N PHE A 43 -26.14 -12.56 -22.05
CA PHE A 43 -26.20 -11.35 -21.23
C PHE A 43 -25.51 -11.50 -19.87
N VAL A 44 -25.30 -12.74 -19.40
CA VAL A 44 -24.64 -13.02 -18.11
C VAL A 44 -23.20 -12.47 -18.07
N LEU A 45 -22.53 -12.38 -19.23
CA LEU A 45 -21.18 -11.81 -19.33
C LEU A 45 -21.11 -10.32 -18.96
N MET A 46 -22.24 -9.60 -19.00
CA MET A 46 -22.33 -8.19 -18.62
C MET A 46 -22.20 -7.95 -17.12
N ILE A 47 -22.31 -8.98 -16.29
CA ILE A 47 -22.13 -8.85 -14.82
C ILE A 47 -20.69 -8.43 -14.50
N ILE A 48 -19.70 -8.90 -15.28
CA ILE A 48 -18.28 -8.61 -15.09
C ILE A 48 -17.97 -7.11 -15.24
N PRO A 49 -18.27 -6.44 -16.37
CA PRO A 49 -18.02 -5.01 -16.52
C PRO A 49 -18.84 -4.18 -15.53
N VAL A 50 -20.07 -4.57 -15.20
CA VAL A 50 -20.88 -3.88 -14.18
C VAL A 50 -20.19 -3.92 -12.82
N ALA A 51 -19.74 -5.08 -12.37
CA ALA A 51 -19.02 -5.22 -11.09
C ALA A 51 -17.71 -4.41 -11.09
N TRP A 52 -16.99 -4.41 -12.22
CA TRP A 52 -15.77 -3.63 -12.41
C TRP A 52 -16.03 -2.11 -12.31
N THR A 53 -17.03 -1.59 -13.02
CA THR A 53 -17.40 -0.17 -12.96
C THR A 53 -17.86 0.24 -11.56
N LEU A 54 -18.61 -0.61 -10.85
CA LEU A 54 -18.97 -0.36 -9.45
C LEU A 54 -17.74 -0.26 -8.53
N TYR A 55 -16.77 -1.17 -8.70
CA TYR A 55 -15.50 -1.09 -7.98
C TYR A 55 -14.75 0.23 -8.28
N HIS A 56 -14.66 0.60 -9.56
CA HIS A 56 -14.02 1.85 -9.95
C HIS A 56 -14.74 3.08 -9.42
N LEU A 57 -16.08 3.13 -9.43
CA LEU A 57 -16.86 4.21 -8.84
C LEU A 57 -16.57 4.39 -7.35
N TRP A 58 -16.44 3.28 -6.61
CA TRP A 58 -16.10 3.32 -5.19
C TRP A 58 -14.68 3.84 -4.93
N VAL A 59 -13.75 3.53 -5.83
CA VAL A 59 -12.36 4.00 -5.76
C VAL A 59 -12.18 5.40 -6.36
N TYR A 60 -13.09 5.87 -7.22
CA TYR A 60 -12.94 7.15 -7.96
C TYR A 60 -12.97 8.38 -7.06
N ASP A 61 -13.64 8.31 -5.91
CA ASP A 61 -13.68 9.42 -4.94
C ASP A 61 -12.38 9.53 -4.11
N LYS A 62 -11.44 8.61 -4.33
CA LYS A 62 -10.12 8.64 -3.72
C LYS A 62 -9.28 9.73 -4.39
N THR A 63 -8.81 10.68 -3.59
CA THR A 63 -7.88 11.71 -4.05
C THR A 63 -6.43 11.27 -3.96
N THR A 64 -5.64 11.51 -5.01
CA THR A 64 -4.20 11.23 -5.02
C THR A 64 -3.35 12.46 -4.75
N CYS A 65 -2.18 12.21 -4.19
CA CYS A 65 -1.15 13.24 -4.02
C CYS A 65 -0.46 13.53 -5.36
N PRO A 66 -0.32 14.80 -5.79
CA PRO A 66 0.39 15.15 -7.03
C PRO A 66 1.89 14.85 -7.00
N LYS A 67 2.49 14.70 -5.81
CA LYS A 67 3.94 14.53 -5.65
C LYS A 67 4.37 13.07 -5.65
N CYS A 68 3.57 12.18 -5.08
CA CYS A 68 3.94 10.77 -4.90
C CYS A 68 2.90 9.79 -5.44
N GLU A 69 1.82 10.29 -6.04
CA GLU A 69 0.73 9.52 -6.67
C GLU A 69 0.00 8.54 -5.74
N ARG A 70 0.31 8.56 -4.43
CA ARG A 70 -0.35 7.72 -3.44
C ARG A 70 -1.70 8.29 -3.05
N ILE A 71 -2.64 7.38 -2.79
CA ILE A 71 -3.97 7.64 -2.24
C ILE A 71 -3.86 7.85 -0.73
N ALA A 72 -3.27 8.98 -0.34
CA ALA A 72 -2.90 9.26 1.05
C ALA A 72 -3.16 10.71 1.46
N MET A 73 -4.00 11.45 0.72
CA MET A 73 -4.33 12.83 1.06
C MET A 73 -5.52 12.92 2.03
N VAL A 74 -5.31 13.59 3.17
CA VAL A 74 -6.31 13.83 4.21
C VAL A 74 -6.57 15.33 4.39
N SER A 75 -7.74 15.71 4.89
CA SER A 75 -8.04 17.12 5.14
C SER A 75 -7.14 17.70 6.24
N LEU A 76 -6.68 18.94 6.07
CA LEU A 76 -5.83 19.63 7.05
C LEU A 76 -6.49 19.74 8.43
N ASN A 77 -7.83 19.88 8.46
CA ASN A 77 -8.60 20.02 9.69
C ASN A 77 -8.85 18.69 10.41
N SER A 78 -8.57 17.54 9.79
CA SER A 78 -8.71 16.24 10.44
C SER A 78 -7.60 16.01 11.46
N ARG A 79 -7.84 15.16 12.48
CA ARG A 79 -6.82 14.76 13.45
C ARG A 79 -5.55 14.24 12.74
N LYS A 80 -5.72 13.35 11.76
CA LYS A 80 -4.63 12.80 10.94
C LYS A 80 -3.90 13.88 10.12
N GLY A 81 -4.62 14.88 9.61
CA GLY A 81 -4.01 15.99 8.87
C GLY A 81 -3.12 16.84 9.74
N ARG A 82 -3.56 17.15 10.97
CA ARG A 82 -2.73 17.87 11.96
C ARG A 82 -1.52 17.06 12.39
N GLU A 83 -1.69 15.75 12.61
CA GLU A 83 -0.57 14.83 12.89
C GLU A 83 0.45 14.82 11.74
N ALA A 84 -0.01 14.78 10.48
CA ALA A 84 0.87 14.80 9.32
C ALA A 84 1.62 16.13 9.16
N LEU A 85 1.00 17.28 9.47
CA LEU A 85 1.65 18.58 9.43
C LEU A 85 2.82 18.72 10.42
N ASN A 86 2.74 18.03 11.56
CA ASN A 86 3.82 18.00 12.55
C ASN A 86 5.01 17.12 12.11
N GLY A 87 4.92 16.49 10.94
CA GLY A 87 5.93 15.61 10.39
C GLY A 87 5.97 14.23 11.05
N PRO A 88 6.81 13.33 10.52
CA PRO A 88 7.03 12.03 11.14
C PRO A 88 7.69 12.23 12.52
N LYS A 89 6.99 11.81 13.57
CA LYS A 89 7.56 11.72 14.93
C LYS A 89 8.52 10.52 14.97
N TRP A 90 9.69 10.65 14.34
CA TRP A 90 10.75 9.66 14.48
C TRP A 90 11.27 9.77 15.92
N VAL A 91 10.76 8.91 16.80
CA VAL A 91 11.39 8.69 18.10
C VAL A 91 12.54 7.74 17.83
N VAL A 92 13.72 8.30 17.54
CA VAL A 92 14.92 7.49 17.42
C VAL A 92 15.32 7.07 18.83
N SER A 93 14.81 5.91 19.25
CA SER A 93 15.21 5.28 20.51
C SER A 93 16.57 4.65 20.30
N TYR A 94 17.63 5.43 20.45
CA TYR A 94 18.96 4.86 20.61
C TYR A 94 19.04 4.27 22.02
N LYS A 95 18.94 2.94 22.13
CA LYS A 95 19.51 2.25 23.30
C LYS A 95 21.02 2.40 23.16
N ALA A 96 21.61 3.32 23.93
CA ALA A 96 23.05 3.34 24.10
C ALA A 96 23.47 1.94 24.60
N PRO A 97 24.45 1.27 23.98
CA PRO A 97 25.00 0.06 24.55
C PRO A 97 25.53 0.42 25.93
N GLU A 98 25.02 -0.26 26.96
CA GLU A 98 25.52 -0.09 28.32
C GLU A 98 27.01 -0.48 28.31
N ALA A 99 27.86 0.53 28.32
CA ALA A 99 29.29 0.36 28.40
C ALA A 99 29.62 -0.20 29.79
N GLY A 100 29.91 -1.49 29.84
CA GLY A 100 30.56 -2.12 30.99
C GLY A 100 29.68 -3.12 31.73
N LYS A 101 29.73 -4.37 31.27
CA LYS A 101 29.93 -5.54 32.14
C LYS A 101 30.52 -6.67 31.31
N GLU A 102 31.80 -6.55 31.02
CA GLU A 102 32.65 -7.73 30.84
C GLU A 102 32.78 -8.40 32.22
N GLU A 103 31.76 -9.14 32.64
CA GLU A 103 31.92 -10.15 33.68
C GLU A 103 32.20 -11.47 32.96
N GLY A 104 33.50 -11.80 32.91
CA GLY A 104 33.98 -13.04 32.36
C GLY A 104 33.39 -14.23 33.11
N GLU A 105 32.68 -15.09 32.39
CA GLU A 105 32.31 -16.40 32.88
C GLU A 105 32.68 -17.46 31.85
N LYS A 106 33.90 -17.98 32.06
CA LYS A 106 34.32 -19.37 31.85
C LYS A 106 33.19 -20.28 31.33
N GLN A 107 33.23 -20.66 30.06
CA GLN A 107 32.51 -21.84 29.60
C GLN A 107 33.50 -22.83 28.99
N ARG A 108 34.04 -23.68 29.89
CA ARG A 108 34.49 -25.03 29.54
C ARG A 108 33.25 -25.83 29.13
N ARG A 109 33.13 -26.13 27.85
CA ARG A 109 32.26 -27.19 27.30
C ARG A 109 32.91 -27.54 25.96
N GLY A 110 33.75 -28.56 25.91
CA GLY A 110 33.29 -29.94 25.99
C GLY A 110 33.03 -30.37 24.55
N ASP A 111 34.12 -30.51 23.80
CA ASP A 111 34.14 -31.20 22.52
C ASP A 111 33.83 -32.66 22.79
N ASP A 112 32.60 -33.07 22.54
CA ASP A 112 32.21 -34.45 22.31
C ASP A 112 30.86 -34.41 21.59
N HIS A 113 30.87 -34.59 20.27
CA HIS A 113 29.93 -35.51 19.66
C HIS A 113 30.35 -35.88 18.24
N ASP A 114 30.80 -37.13 18.16
CA ASP A 114 30.99 -37.91 16.96
C ASP A 114 29.80 -37.81 16.00
N GLY A 115 30.13 -37.55 14.74
CA GLY A 115 29.21 -37.69 13.64
C GLY A 115 28.93 -39.15 13.35
N ASP A 116 27.65 -39.51 13.35
CA ASP A 116 27.19 -40.76 12.75
C ASP A 116 26.03 -40.49 11.78
N SER A 117 26.30 -40.84 10.52
CA SER A 117 25.35 -41.34 9.50
C SER A 117 24.36 -40.37 8.84
N PRO A 118 23.83 -40.68 7.62
CA PRO A 118 23.71 -42.02 7.01
C PRO A 118 24.15 -42.18 5.55
N LYS A 119 24.39 -43.45 5.19
CA LYS A 119 24.49 -43.96 3.82
C LYS A 119 23.15 -43.90 3.09
N ALA A 120 23.20 -43.46 1.84
CA ALA A 120 22.10 -43.54 0.88
C ALA A 120 21.90 -44.98 0.40
N VAL A 121 20.63 -45.38 0.25
CA VAL A 121 20.16 -46.50 -0.59
C VAL A 121 19.19 -45.91 -1.59
#